data_AF-A0A8T4AXZ5-F1
#
_entry.id   AF-A0A8T4AXZ5-F1
#
_cell.length_a   1.000
_cell.length_b   1.000
_cell.length_c   1.000
_cell.angle_alpha   90.00
_cell.angle_beta   90.00
_cell.angle_gamma   90.00
#
_symmetry.space_group_name_H-M   'P 1'
#
loop_
_entity.id
_entity.type
_entity.pdbx_description
1 polymer ?
#
loop_
_entity_poly.entity_id
_entity_poly.type
_entity_poly.pdbx_seq_one_letter_code
_entity_poly.pdbx_strand_id
1 'polypeptide(L)' 'MPDFRLSNSAVQDLMAIAVYGDEHYGMDASDVYRIRLEKRFSKIANNRFYTLPLSISEQVTAGA' A
#
# COMPACT_ATOMS: atom_id res chain seq x y z
N MET A 1 11.68 0.84 -11.35
CA MET A 1 11.72 -0.18 -10.28
C MET A 1 11.89 0.54 -8.96
N PRO A 2 11.18 0.17 -7.90
CA PRO A 2 11.28 0.91 -6.64
C PRO A 2 12.66 0.70 -6.00
N ASP A 3 13.26 1.76 -5.46
CA ASP A 3 14.55 1.73 -4.76
C ASP A 3 14.44 1.15 -3.32
N PHE A 4 13.68 0.07 -3.15
CA PHE A 4 13.57 -0.63 -1.87
C PHE A 4 13.53 -2.14 -2.03
N ARG A 5 14.04 -2.84 -1.03
CA ARG A 5 14.01 -4.30 -0.94
C ARG A 5 12.94 -4.70 0.05
N LEU A 6 12.12 -5.68 -0.33
CA LEU A 6 11.16 -6.31 0.56
C LEU A 6 11.77 -7.56 1.19
N SER A 7 11.44 -7.81 2.46
CA SER A 7 11.68 -9.12 3.06
C SER A 7 10.71 -10.15 2.47
N ASN A 8 11.04 -11.43 2.60
CA ASN A 8 10.13 -12.50 2.18
C ASN A 8 8.78 -12.43 2.92
N SER A 9 8.77 -12.04 4.20
CA SER A 9 7.54 -11.83 4.97
C SER A 9 6.70 -10.68 4.39
N ALA A 10 7.32 -9.55 4.05
CA ALA A 10 6.61 -8.42 3.45
C ALA A 10 6.02 -8.77 2.08
N VAL A 11 6.67 -9.64 1.30
CA VAL A 11 6.10 -10.17 0.05
C VAL A 11 4.86 -11.02 0.33
N GLN A 12 4.92 -11.90 1.34
CA GLN A 12 3.76 -12.73 1.72
C GLN A 12 2.59 -11.88 2.21
N ASP A 13 2.86 -10.84 3.01
CA ASP A 13 1.83 -9.92 3.48
C ASP A 13 1.15 -9.20 2.30
N LEU A 14 1.92 -8.74 1.31
CA LEU A 14 1.36 -8.09 0.12
C LEU A 14 0.52 -9.04 -0.73
N MET A 15 0.89 -10.32 -0.82
CA MET A 15 0.10 -11.34 -1.49
C MET A 15 -1.21 -11.61 -0.75
N ALA A 16 -1.18 -11.72 0.58
CA ALA A 16 -2.38 -11.91 1.38
C ALA A 16 -3.34 -10.72 1.26
N ILE A 17 -2.81 -9.49 1.29
CA ILE A 17 -3.57 -8.26 1.06
C ILE A 17 -4.21 -8.25 -0.33
N ALA A 18 -3.46 -8.65 -1.36
CA ALA A 18 -3.94 -8.72 -2.73
C ALA A 18 -5.11 -9.71 -2.88
N VAL A 19 -4.95 -10.92 -2.36
CA VAL A 19 -5.99 -11.97 -2.38
C VAL A 19 -7.24 -11.49 -1.64
N TYR A 20 -7.08 -10.97 -0.43
CA TYR A 20 -8.20 -10.45 0.35
C TYR A 20 -8.93 -9.33 -0.40
N GLY A 21 -8.18 -8.41 -1.00
CA GLY A 21 -8.70 -7.30 -1.79
C GLY A 21 -9.55 -7.77 -2.97
N ASP A 22 -9.02 -8.73 -3.73
CA ASP A 22 -9.67 -9.29 -4.90
C ASP A 22 -10.97 -10.03 -4.50
N GLU A 23 -10.95 -10.78 -3.39
CA GLU A 23 -12.10 -11.54 -2.88
C GLU A 23 -13.23 -10.65 -2.33
N HIS A 24 -12.89 -9.54 -1.66
CA HIS A 24 -13.87 -8.75 -0.90
C HIS A 24 -14.32 -7.47 -1.61
N TYR A 25 -13.50 -6.91 -2.51
CA TYR A 25 -13.75 -5.61 -3.13
C TYR A 25 -13.64 -5.64 -4.67
N GLY A 26 -13.23 -6.77 -5.25
CA GLY A 26 -13.01 -6.93 -6.68
C GLY A 26 -11.64 -6.44 -7.14
N MET A 27 -11.21 -6.95 -8.29
CA MET A 27 -9.86 -6.75 -8.82
C MET A 27 -9.52 -5.27 -9.03
N ASP A 28 -10.44 -4.47 -9.58
CA ASP A 28 -10.19 -3.05 -9.87
C ASP A 28 -9.90 -2.24 -8.59
N ALA A 29 -10.70 -2.42 -7.54
CA ALA A 29 -10.52 -1.72 -6.27
C ALA A 29 -9.24 -2.17 -5.55
N SER A 30 -8.95 -3.47 -5.62
CA SER A 30 -7.73 -4.08 -5.09
C SER A 30 -6.48 -3.54 -5.80
N ASP A 31 -6.50 -3.41 -7.13
CA ASP A 31 -5.41 -2.82 -7.91
C ASP A 31 -5.13 -1.37 -7.53
N VAL A 32 -6.18 -0.56 -7.39
CA VAL A 32 -6.04 0.82 -6.93
C VAL A 32 -5.43 0.89 -5.53
N TYR A 33 -5.73 -0.07 -4.65
CA TYR A 33 -5.11 -0.18 -3.34
C TYR A 33 -3.63 -0.59 -3.42
N ARG A 34 -3.29 -1.60 -4.24
CA ARG A 34 -1.91 -2.04 -4.49
C ARG A 34 -1.02 -0.90 -5.00
N ILE A 35 -1.53 -0.09 -5.95
CA ILE A 35 -0.83 1.10 -6.47
C ILE A 35 -0.60 2.14 -5.36
N ARG A 36 -1.57 2.33 -4.47
CA ARG A 36 -1.42 3.25 -3.32
C ARG A 36 -0.35 2.77 -2.34
N LEU A 37 -0.25 1.47 -2.09
CA LEU A 37 0.81 0.87 -1.27
C LEU A 37 2.19 1.08 -1.90
N GLU A 38 2.34 0.84 -3.20
CA GLU A 38 3.62 1.05 -3.90
C GLU A 38 4.10 2.50 -3.79
N LYS A 39 3.20 3.47 -4.00
CA LYS A 39 3.49 4.90 -3.83
C LYS A 39 3.92 5.23 -2.40
N ARG A 40 3.26 4.64 -1.40
CA ARG A 40 3.59 4.83 0.01
C ARG A 40 4.97 4.27 0.35
N PHE A 41 5.28 3.04 -0.08
CA PHE A 41 6.61 2.46 0.14
C PHE A 41 7.71 3.24 -0.57
N SER A 42 7.43 3.74 -1.77
CA SER A 42 8.35 4.61 -2.50
C SER A 42 8.65 5.90 -1.73
N LYS A 43 7.65 6.50 -1.06
CA LYS A 43 7.86 7.68 -0.20
C LYS A 43 8.68 7.35 1.05
N ILE A 44 8.41 6.23 1.71
CA ILE A 44 9.19 5.78 2.88
C ILE A 44 10.64 5.51 2.50
N ALA A 45 10.87 4.83 1.37
CA ALA A 45 12.19 4.51 0.87
C ALA A 45 13.02 5.76 0.56
N ASN A 46 12.38 6.79 0.00
CA ASN A 46 13.03 8.04 -0.38
C ASN A 46 13.08 9.09 0.75
N ASN A 47 12.42 8.87 1.89
CA ASN A 47 12.42 9.79 3.00
C ASN A 47 12.31 9.06 4.35
N ARG A 48 13.44 8.97 5.07
CA ARG A 48 13.53 8.32 6.40
C ARG A 48 12.65 8.95 7.48
N PHE A 49 12.18 10.17 7.29
CA PHE A 49 11.28 10.86 8.23
C PHE A 49 9.82 10.80 7.79
N TYR A 50 9.52 10.12 6.68
CA TYR A 50 8.14 9.93 6.25
C TYR A 50 7.46 8.88 7.12
N THR A 51 6.52 9.34 7.94
CA THR A 51 5.62 8.49 8.70
C THR A 51 4.34 8.27 7.90
N LEU A 52 3.87 7.02 7.86
CA LEU A 52 2.53 6.74 7.36
C LEU A 52 1.52 7.38 8.32
N PRO A 53 0.48 8.08 7.83
CA PRO A 53 -0.59 8.56 8.70
C PRO A 53 -1.25 7.37 9.40
N LEU A 54 -1.60 7.56 10.66
CA LEU A 54 -2.04 6.52 11.59
C LEU A 54 -3.41 5.90 11.23
N SER A 55 -4.10 6.40 10.20
CA SER A 55 -5.35 5.82 9.72
C SER A 55 -5.48 5.85 8.18
N ILE A 56 -6.06 4.78 7.62
CA ILE A 56 -6.53 4.75 6.23
C ILE A 56 -7.70 5.75 6.05
N SER A 57 -8.44 6.03 7.13
CA SER A 57 -9.61 6.90 7.20
C SER A 57 -9.30 8.38 6.90
N GLU A 58 -8.15 8.89 7.34
CA GLU A 58 -7.77 10.30 7.12
C GLU A 58 -7.39 10.62 5.66
N GLN A 59 -7.06 9.62 4.85
CA GLN A 59 -6.72 9.85 3.44
C GLN A 59 -7.93 9.87 2.49
N VAL A 60 -9.12 9.48 2.97
CA VAL A 60 -10.35 9.52 2.15
C VAL A 60 -11.08 10.86 2.30
N THR A 61 -10.94 11.54 3.43
CA THR A 61 -11.58 12.84 3.71
C THR A 61 -10.83 14.05 3.18
N ALA A 62 -9.56 13.92 2.79
CA ALA A 62 -8.78 15.03 2.23
C ALA A 62 -8.97 15.25 0.71
N GLY A 63 -9.92 14.53 0.10
CA GLY A 63 -10.22 14.60 -1.34
C GLY A 63 -11.71 14.66 -1.68
N ALA A 64 -12.53 15.20 -0.78
CA ALA A 64 -13.93 15.53 -1.01
C ALA A 64 -14.12 17.05 -1.09
#